data_AF-A0AB33C3L6-F1
#
_entry.id   AF-A0AB33C3L6-F1
#
_cell.length_a   1.000
_cell.length_b   1.000
_cell.length_c   1.000
_cell.angle_alpha   90.00
_cell.angle_beta   90.00
_cell.angle_gamma   90.00
#
_symmetry.space_group_name_H-M   'P 1'
#
loop_
_entity.id
_entity.type
_entity.pdbx_description
1 polymer ?
#
loop_
_entity_poly.entity_id
_entity_poly.type
_entity_poly.pdbx_seq_one_letter_code
_entity_poly.pdbx_strand_id
1 'polypeptide(L)'
;MYRRRWQIEEAFLLTKRLLGLAYLWVGHTNGVQIQILTTLIFYTVLTQIVQDVAVALHQPQEKISVEMVFRSLYYVAKAFSRGENPDVISYLAERAQLFGLIKAERQRHREKEALHRQIWEPLPLS
;
A
#
# COMPACT_ATOMS: atom_id res chain seq x y z
N MET A 1 19.31 11.45 1.69
CA MET A 1 19.87 10.10 1.95
C MET A 1 19.03 9.30 2.94
N TYR A 2 18.67 9.83 4.13
CA TYR A 2 17.88 9.09 5.14
C TYR A 2 16.51 8.58 4.66
N ARG A 3 15.75 9.35 3.86
CA ARG A 3 14.43 8.92 3.34
C ARG A 3 14.51 7.68 2.44
N ARG A 4 15.61 7.49 1.69
CA ARG A 4 15.82 6.30 0.84
C ARG A 4 16.11 5.04 1.66
N ARG A 5 16.73 5.18 2.83
CA ARG A 5 16.97 4.04 3.74
C ARG A 5 15.65 3.46 4.25
N TRP A 6 14.72 4.33 4.63
CA TRP A 6 13.40 3.91 5.11
C TRP A 6 12.59 3.15 4.04
N GLN A 7 12.73 3.53 2.78
CA GLN A 7 12.06 2.83 1.66
C GLN A 7 12.50 1.36 1.55
N ILE A 8 13.79 1.09 1.79
CA ILE A 8 14.29 -0.30 1.78
C ILE A 8 13.72 -1.08 2.96
N GLU A 9 13.68 -0.48 4.16
CA GLU A 9 13.11 -1.11 5.35
C GLU A 9 11.61 -1.45 5.16
N GLU A 10 10.85 -0.56 4.53
CA GLU A 10 9.45 -0.79 4.18
C GLU A 10 9.28 -1.93 3.15
N ALA A 11 10.11 -1.95 2.10
CA ALA A 11 10.10 -3.05 1.12
C ALA A 11 10.41 -4.41 1.76
N PHE A 12 11.40 -4.47 2.67
CA PHE A 12 11.71 -5.68 3.43
C PHE A 12 10.56 -6.12 4.34
N LEU A 13 9.88 -5.17 4.99
CA LEU A 13 8.74 -5.47 5.85
C LEU A 13 7.56 -6.03 5.04
N LEU A 14 7.24 -5.41 3.90
CA LEU A 14 6.15 -5.84 3.03
C LEU A 14 6.43 -7.22 2.44
N THR A 15 7.61 -7.45 1.85
CA THR A 15 7.95 -8.74 1.25
C THR A 15 7.98 -9.87 2.28
N LYS A 16 8.57 -9.66 3.46
CA LYS A 16 8.67 -10.69 4.49
C LYS A 16 7.36 -10.97 5.22
N ARG A 17 6.65 -9.92 5.66
CA ARG A 17 5.46 -10.06 6.52
C ARG A 17 4.16 -10.12 5.73
N LEU A 18 3.94 -9.19 4.80
CA LEU A 18 2.69 -9.13 4.04
C LEU A 18 2.64 -10.23 2.98
N LEU A 19 3.73 -10.40 2.22
CA LEU A 19 3.82 -11.39 1.14
C LEU A 19 4.37 -12.75 1.59
N GLY A 20 4.69 -12.90 2.88
CA GLY A 20 4.99 -14.20 3.49
C GLY A 20 6.39 -14.77 3.19
N LEU A 21 7.33 -13.98 2.65
CA LEU A 21 8.69 -14.47 2.34
C LEU A 21 9.50 -14.86 3.58
N ALA A 22 9.05 -14.51 4.78
CA ALA A 22 9.64 -15.00 6.03
C ALA A 22 9.52 -16.54 6.18
N TYR A 23 8.60 -17.18 5.46
CA TYR A 23 8.38 -18.61 5.50
C TYR A 23 8.62 -19.21 4.12
N LEU A 24 9.72 -19.94 3.97
CA LEU A 24 9.99 -20.72 2.77
C LEU A 24 9.23 -22.05 2.87
N TRP A 25 8.49 -22.38 1.80
CA TRP A 25 7.63 -23.57 1.78
C TRP A 25 8.32 -24.80 1.17
N VAL A 26 9.49 -24.59 0.55
CA VAL A 26 10.23 -25.62 -0.19
C VAL A 26 11.71 -25.57 0.19
N GLY A 27 12.32 -26.73 0.45
CA GLY A 27 13.75 -26.84 0.80
C GLY A 27 14.70 -26.99 -0.40
N HIS A 28 14.17 -27.31 -1.58
CA HIS A 28 14.97 -27.41 -2.80
C HIS A 28 15.30 -26.02 -3.36
N THR A 29 16.56 -25.80 -3.75
CA THR A 29 17.08 -24.50 -4.20
C THR A 29 16.21 -23.85 -5.29
N ASN A 30 15.76 -24.62 -6.29
CA ASN A 30 14.91 -24.07 -7.35
C ASN A 30 13.57 -23.56 -6.81
N GLY A 31 12.97 -24.26 -5.85
CA GLY A 31 11.70 -23.86 -5.24
C GLY A 31 11.85 -22.57 -4.43
N VAL A 32 12.96 -22.44 -3.68
CA VAL A 32 13.31 -21.21 -2.96
C VAL A 32 13.49 -20.04 -3.93
N GLN A 33 14.23 -20.25 -5.02
CA GLN A 33 14.45 -19.21 -6.04
C GLN A 33 13.14 -18.76 -6.69
N ILE A 34 12.26 -19.70 -7.06
CA ILE A 34 10.93 -19.38 -7.60
C ILE A 34 10.13 -18.57 -6.59
N GLN A 35 10.07 -18.99 -5.31
CA GLN A 35 9.32 -18.27 -4.29
C GLN A 35 9.82 -16.83 -4.11
N ILE A 36 11.15 -16.62 -4.08
CA ILE A 36 11.75 -15.29 -3.99
C ILE A 36 11.36 -14.46 -5.23
N LEU A 37 11.56 -14.99 -6.43
CA LEU A 37 11.27 -14.28 -7.68
C LEU A 37 9.79 -13.91 -7.81
N THR A 38 8.89 -14.86 -7.53
CA THR A 38 7.44 -14.62 -7.52
C THR A 38 7.07 -13.53 -6.53
N THR A 39 7.64 -13.55 -5.32
CA THR A 39 7.36 -12.53 -4.32
C THR A 39 7.82 -11.14 -4.77
N LEU A 40 9.00 -11.04 -5.39
CA LEU A 40 9.53 -9.77 -5.90
C LEU A 40 8.68 -9.23 -7.06
N ILE A 41 8.25 -10.08 -7.99
CA ILE A 41 7.33 -9.70 -9.07
C ILE A 41 5.98 -9.26 -8.50
N PHE A 42 5.44 -9.99 -7.53
CA PHE A 42 4.17 -9.61 -6.93
C PHE A 42 4.27 -8.28 -6.17
N TYR A 43 5.39 -8.03 -5.48
CA TYR A 43 5.65 -6.75 -4.82
C TYR A 43 5.65 -5.57 -5.80
N THR A 44 6.26 -5.71 -6.98
CA THR A 44 6.26 -4.62 -7.98
C THR A 44 4.85 -4.35 -8.52
N VAL A 45 4.10 -5.41 -8.87
CA VAL A 45 2.71 -5.29 -9.32
C VAL A 45 1.82 -4.66 -8.25
N LEU A 46 1.92 -5.11 -7.00
CA LEU A 46 1.14 -4.57 -5.89
C LEU A 46 1.46 -3.08 -5.67
N THR A 47 2.73 -2.70 -5.73
CA THR A 47 3.16 -1.29 -5.58
C THR A 47 2.61 -0.42 -6.69
N GLN A 48 2.58 -0.93 -7.93
CA GLN A 48 1.98 -0.23 -9.08
C GLN A 48 0.48 -0.01 -8.87
N ILE A 49 -0.26 -1.06 -8.47
CA ILE A 49 -1.70 -0.95 -8.15
C ILE A 49 -1.95 0.10 -7.06
N VAL A 50 -1.11 0.13 -6.01
CA VAL A 50 -1.22 1.12 -4.94
C VAL A 50 -1.02 2.55 -5.48
N GLN A 51 -0.08 2.75 -6.39
CA GLN A 51 0.16 4.04 -7.04
C GLN A 51 -1.03 4.46 -7.89
N ASP A 52 -1.55 3.56 -8.70
CA ASP A 52 -2.68 3.85 -9.59
C ASP A 52 -3.97 4.12 -8.80
N VAL A 53 -4.20 3.39 -7.71
CA VAL A 53 -5.30 3.67 -6.76
C VAL A 53 -5.12 5.03 -6.08
N ALA A 54 -3.88 5.40 -5.71
CA ALA A 54 -3.61 6.73 -5.13
C ALA A 54 -3.97 7.85 -6.11
N VAL A 55 -3.61 7.69 -7.39
CA VAL A 55 -3.98 8.61 -8.47
C VAL A 55 -5.50 8.69 -8.62
N ALA A 56 -6.19 7.54 -8.72
CA ALA A 56 -7.64 7.49 -8.87
C ALA A 56 -8.39 8.16 -7.69
N LEU A 57 -7.87 8.02 -6.47
CA LEU A 57 -8.44 8.61 -5.26
C LEU A 57 -8.00 10.06 -5.01
N HIS A 58 -7.12 10.62 -5.85
CA HIS A 58 -6.51 11.93 -5.65
C HIS A 58 -5.85 12.07 -4.26
N GLN A 59 -5.19 11.00 -3.81
CA GLN A 59 -4.49 10.95 -2.52
C GLN A 59 -2.98 10.77 -2.73
N PRO A 60 -2.14 11.32 -1.84
CA PRO A 60 -0.73 10.95 -1.78
C PRO A 60 -0.56 9.43 -1.57
N GLN A 61 0.42 8.83 -2.23
CA GLN A 61 0.69 7.39 -2.12
C GLN A 61 0.89 6.95 -0.67
N GLU A 62 1.54 7.77 0.16
CA GLU A 62 1.79 7.46 1.57
C GLU A 62 0.51 7.30 2.39
N LYS A 63 -0.61 7.89 1.95
CA LYS A 63 -1.93 7.74 2.58
C LYS A 63 -2.64 6.45 2.18
N ILE A 64 -2.19 5.74 1.15
CA ILE A 64 -2.79 4.46 0.75
C ILE A 64 -2.16 3.32 1.54
N SER A 65 -3.00 2.43 2.06
CA SER A 65 -2.60 1.23 2.79
C SER A 65 -2.31 0.08 1.83
N VAL A 66 -1.03 -0.22 1.63
CA VAL A 66 -0.58 -1.37 0.80
C VAL A 66 -1.20 -2.68 1.26
N GLU A 67 -1.28 -2.89 2.58
CA GLU A 67 -1.89 -4.09 3.17
C GLU A 67 -3.38 -4.21 2.83
N MET A 68 -4.14 -3.12 2.92
CA MET A 68 -5.57 -3.16 2.64
C MET A 68 -5.83 -3.33 1.15
N VAL A 69 -5.01 -2.71 0.28
CA VAL A 69 -5.04 -2.97 -1.17
C VAL A 69 -4.80 -4.46 -1.43
N PHE A 70 -3.74 -5.05 -0.88
CA PHE A 70 -3.46 -6.48 -1.02
C PHE A 70 -4.64 -7.36 -0.57
N ARG A 71 -5.18 -7.11 0.64
CA ARG A 71 -6.33 -7.87 1.17
C ARG A 71 -7.57 -7.72 0.28
N SER A 72 -7.78 -6.55 -0.30
CA SER A 72 -8.94 -6.27 -1.16
C SER A 72 -8.88 -6.97 -2.53
N LEU A 73 -7.70 -7.37 -3.00
CA LEU A 73 -7.54 -8.15 -4.24
C LEU A 73 -8.31 -9.48 -4.20
N TYR A 74 -8.58 -10.04 -3.01
CA TYR A 74 -9.47 -11.18 -2.85
C TYR A 74 -10.87 -10.93 -3.44
N TYR A 75 -11.43 -9.73 -3.21
CA TYR A 75 -12.76 -9.38 -3.71
C TYR A 75 -12.75 -9.14 -5.23
N VAL A 76 -11.67 -8.56 -5.75
CA VAL A 76 -11.45 -8.42 -7.20
C VAL A 76 -11.41 -9.81 -7.86
N ALA A 77 -10.58 -10.73 -7.37
CA ALA A 77 -10.49 -12.09 -7.88
C ALA A 77 -11.83 -12.84 -7.81
N LYS A 78 -12.60 -12.63 -6.74
CA LYS A 78 -13.95 -13.17 -6.59
C LYS A 78 -14.93 -12.61 -7.62
N ALA A 79 -14.85 -11.32 -7.95
CA ALA A 79 -15.66 -10.70 -9.00
C ALA A 79 -15.30 -11.27 -10.39
N PHE A 80 -14.01 -11.44 -10.70
CA PHE A 80 -13.57 -12.15 -11.91
C PHE A 80 -14.13 -13.56 -12.00
N SER A 81 -14.10 -14.31 -10.89
CA SER A 81 -14.65 -15.68 -10.84
C SER A 81 -16.17 -15.75 -11.03
N ARG A 82 -16.87 -14.63 -10.85
CA ARG A 82 -18.32 -14.48 -11.12
C ARG A 82 -18.63 -13.97 -12.53
N GLY A 83 -17.61 -13.68 -13.34
CA GLY A 83 -17.77 -13.14 -14.68
C GLY A 83 -18.00 -11.62 -14.75
N GLU A 84 -17.89 -10.91 -13.62
CA GLU A 84 -18.08 -9.45 -13.57
C GLU A 84 -16.92 -8.69 -14.26
N ASN A 85 -15.73 -9.31 -14.31
CA ASN A 85 -14.50 -8.78 -14.94
C ASN A 85 -14.28 -7.26 -14.73
N PRO A 86 -14.28 -6.78 -13.48
CA PRO A 86 -14.19 -5.34 -13.24
C PRO A 86 -12.80 -4.82 -13.57
N ASP A 87 -12.73 -3.55 -13.97
CA ASP A 87 -11.46 -2.81 -13.95
C ASP A 87 -10.95 -2.76 -12.50
N VAL A 88 -9.72 -3.21 -12.28
CA VAL A 88 -9.17 -3.42 -10.94
C VAL A 88 -9.07 -2.10 -10.19
N ILE A 89 -8.56 -1.05 -10.83
CA ILE A 89 -8.31 0.24 -10.18
C ILE A 89 -9.63 0.91 -9.83
N SER A 90 -10.58 0.95 -10.77
CA SER A 90 -11.91 1.52 -10.56
C SER A 90 -12.66 0.77 -9.45
N TYR A 91 -12.62 -0.57 -9.45
CA TYR A 91 -13.27 -1.39 -8.43
C TYR A 91 -12.77 -1.07 -7.02
N LEU A 92 -11.45 -0.91 -6.87
CA LEU A 92 -10.81 -0.58 -5.60
C LEU A 92 -11.12 0.86 -5.17
N ALA A 93 -11.02 1.82 -6.09
CA ALA A 93 -11.24 3.23 -5.81
C ALA A 93 -12.68 3.52 -5.38
N GLU A 94 -13.68 2.98 -6.09
CA GLU A 94 -15.10 3.12 -5.75
C GLU A 94 -15.44 2.56 -4.37
N ARG A 95 -14.71 1.54 -3.92
CA ARG A 95 -14.91 0.83 -2.66
C ARG A 95 -13.84 1.18 -1.62
N ALA A 96 -13.11 2.28 -1.81
CA ALA A 96 -11.96 2.63 -0.98
C ALA A 96 -12.31 2.78 0.50
N GLN A 97 -13.50 3.30 0.81
CA GLN A 97 -13.99 3.41 2.19
C GLN A 97 -14.31 2.03 2.78
N LEU A 98 -15.01 1.17 2.02
CA LEU A 98 -15.37 -0.18 2.45
C LEU A 98 -14.12 -1.04 2.75
N PHE A 99 -13.10 -0.92 1.89
CA PHE A 99 -11.84 -1.65 2.05
C PHE A 99 -10.84 -0.95 2.96
N GLY A 100 -11.14 0.24 3.51
CA GLY A 100 -10.21 0.98 4.37
C GLY A 100 -8.88 1.30 3.68
N LEU A 101 -8.90 1.62 2.39
CA LEU A 101 -7.69 1.84 1.59
C LEU A 101 -6.93 3.10 2.02
N ILE A 102 -7.65 4.13 2.47
CA ILE A 102 -7.07 5.39 2.94
C ILE A 102 -6.76 5.26 4.44
N LYS A 103 -5.51 5.45 4.81
CA LYS A 103 -5.05 5.44 6.21
C LYS A 103 -5.73 6.58 6.97
N ALA A 104 -6.39 6.23 8.07
CA ALA A 104 -6.98 7.22 8.96
C ALA A 104 -5.89 8.06 9.65
N GLU A 105 -6.08 9.37 9.66
CA GLU A 105 -5.18 10.26 10.38
C GLU A 105 -5.47 10.19 11.88
N ARG A 106 -4.43 9.88 12.67
CA ARG A 106 -4.58 9.76 14.13
C ARG A 106 -4.68 11.17 14.75
N GLN A 107 -5.49 11.31 15.79
CA GLN A 107 -5.71 12.59 16.48
C GLN A 107 -4.40 13.27 16.92
N ARG A 108 -3.47 12.50 17.50
CA ARG A 108 -2.15 13.00 17.91
C ARG A 108 -1.33 13.59 16.76
N HIS A 109 -1.46 13.06 15.53
CA HIS A 109 -0.78 13.61 14.36
C HIS A 109 -1.41 14.93 13.93
N ARG A 110 -2.74 15.03 13.94
CA ARG A 110 -3.46 16.28 13.67
C ARG A 110 -3.07 17.38 14.65
N GLU A 111 -3.03 17.07 15.95
CA GLU A 111 -2.65 18.01 17.00
C GLU A 111 -1.21 18.50 16.82
N LYS A 112 -0.28 17.60 16.47
CA LYS A 112 1.11 17.95 16.20
C LYS A 112 1.26 18.82 14.94
N GLU A 113 0.53 18.53 13.86
CA GLU A 113 0.54 19.36 12.66
C GLU A 113 -0.08 20.75 12.91
N ALA A 114 -1.16 20.81 13.69
CA ALA A 114 -1.78 22.07 14.07
C ALA A 114 -0.81 22.94 14.89
N LEU A 115 -0.12 22.35 15.87
CA LEU A 115 0.91 23.03 16.65
C LEU A 115 2.09 23.48 15.77
N HIS A 116 2.54 22.63 14.84
CA HIS A 116 3.61 22.99 13.90
C HIS A 116 3.21 24.18 13.03
N ARG A 117 1.97 24.22 12.51
CA ARG A 117 1.45 25.37 11.76
C ARG A 117 1.41 26.64 12.61
N GLN A 118 0.93 26.56 13.85
CA GLN A 118 0.91 27.70 14.76
C GLN A 118 2.30 28.29 15.05
N ILE A 119 3.34 27.45 15.13
CA ILE A 119 4.71 27.89 15.44
C ILE A 119 5.43 28.44 14.20
N TRP A 120 5.19 27.86 13.03
CA TRP A 120 6.04 28.07 11.85
C TRP A 120 5.36 28.70 10.64
N GLU A 121 4.02 28.81 10.60
CA GLU A 121 3.37 29.59 9.53
C GLU A 121 3.53 31.10 9.82
N PRO A 122 4.01 31.89 8.85
CA PRO A 122 4.11 33.33 9.03
C PRO A 122 2.71 33.89 9.28
N LEU A 123 2.58 34.70 10.34
CA LEU A 123 1.35 35.45 10.60
C LEU A 123 0.94 36.18 9.32
N PRO A 124 -0.35 36.14 8.94
CA PRO A 124 -0.81 36.82 7.75
C PRO A 124 -0.45 38.31 7.88
N LEU A 125 0.36 38.81 6.93
CA LEU A 125 0.66 40.22 6.82
C LEU A 125 -0.64 40.91 6.40
N SER A 126 -1.29 41.57 7.36
CA SER A 126 -2.47 42.42 7.19
C SER A 126 -2.15 43.66 6.37
#